data_AF-A0A383CHH6-F1
#
_entry.id   AF-A0A383CHH6-F1
#
_cell.length_a   1.000
_cell.length_b   1.000
_cell.length_c   1.000
_cell.angle_alpha   90.00
_cell.angle_beta   90.00
_cell.angle_gamma   90.00
#
_symmetry.space_group_name_H-M   'P 1'
#
loop_
_entity.id
_entity.type
_entity.pdbx_description
1 polymer ?
#
loop_
_entity_poly.entity_id
_entity_poly.type
_entity_poly.pdbx_seq_one_letter_code
_entity_poly.pdbx_strand_id
1 'polypeptide(L)' 'MAHHEFTPDHYHTSIGWHEPVLDIAPGDSVATNTVDARGQDRSGEKV' A
#
# COMPACT_ATOMS: atom_id res chain seq x y z
N MET A 1 18.98 4.61 7.22
CA MET A 1 17.97 4.00 6.33
C MET A 1 16.98 3.30 7.23
N ALA A 2 15.75 3.81 7.26
CA ALA A 2 14.66 3.19 8.00
C ALA A 2 13.98 2.11 7.15
N HIS A 3 13.36 1.15 7.83
CA HIS A 3 12.41 0.22 7.23
C HIS A 3 11.03 0.56 7.74
N HIS A 4 10.11 0.83 6.82
CA HIS A 4 8.71 1.17 7.13
C HIS A 4 7.83 -0.04 6.86
N GLU A 5 7.09 -0.47 7.88
CA GLU A 5 5.99 -1.44 7.72
C GLU A 5 4.69 -0.68 7.58
N PHE A 6 4.04 -0.77 6.42
CA PHE A 6 2.83 -0.03 6.10
C PHE A 6 1.69 -0.98 5.73
N THR A 7 0.51 -0.80 6.32
CA THR A 7 -0.69 -1.55 5.95
C THR A 7 -1.73 -0.55 5.41
N PRO A 8 -2.09 -0.62 4.12
CA PRO A 8 -3.12 0.24 3.55
C PRO A 8 -4.48 -0.04 4.19
N ASP A 9 -5.26 0.99 4.47
CA ASP A 9 -6.66 0.92 4.89
C ASP A 9 -7.64 1.07 3.71
N HIS A 10 -7.17 1.60 2.58
CA HIS A 10 -7.97 1.81 1.38
C HIS A 10 -7.13 1.62 0.09
N TYR A 11 -7.74 0.99 -0.92
CA TYR A 11 -7.13 0.78 -2.25
C TYR A 11 -7.95 1.51 -3.33
N HIS A 12 -7.27 2.25 -4.20
CA HIS A 12 -7.90 2.94 -5.32
C HIS A 12 -7.70 2.16 -6.62
N THR A 13 -8.74 2.12 -7.47
CA THR A 13 -8.68 1.59 -8.85
C THR A 13 -8.36 2.66 -9.89
N SER A 14 -7.93 3.84 -9.45
CA SER A 14 -7.57 4.97 -10.29
C SER A 14 -6.21 5.52 -9.89
N ILE A 15 -5.45 5.95 -10.89
CA ILE A 15 -4.24 6.75 -10.69
C ILE A 15 -4.64 8.22 -10.85
N GLY A 16 -4.51 9.00 -9.79
CA GLY A 16 -5.00 10.37 -9.73
C GLY A 16 -4.72 11.03 -8.38
N TRP A 17 -5.43 12.13 -8.11
CA TRP A 17 -5.33 12.86 -6.85
C TRP A 17 -5.98 12.07 -5.71
N HIS A 18 -5.16 11.61 -4.78
CA HIS A 18 -5.55 10.98 -3.51
C HIS A 18 -4.67 11.55 -2.39
N GLU A 19 -5.13 11.50 -1.14
CA GLU A 19 -4.31 11.95 -0.02
C GLU A 19 -3.03 11.09 0.14
N PRO A 20 -1.87 11.69 0.45
CA PRO A 20 -0.68 10.94 0.80
C PRO A 20 -0.90 10.08 2.06
N VAL A 21 -0.44 8.83 2.02
CA VAL A 21 -0.62 7.86 3.13
C VAL A 21 0.68 7.51 3.86
N LEU A 22 1.83 7.89 3.31
CA LEU A 22 3.14 7.64 3.90
C LEU A 22 4.16 8.68 3.43
N ASP A 23 4.83 9.35 4.37
CA ASP A 23 6.01 10.17 4.11
C ASP A 23 7.28 9.33 4.30
N ILE A 24 8.20 9.36 3.33
CA ILE A 24 9.42 8.56 3.34
C ILE A 24 10.62 9.34 2.83
N ALA A 25 11.80 9.10 3.42
CA ALA A 25 13.04 9.75 3.03
C ALA A 25 13.78 8.95 1.93
N PRO A 26 14.60 9.61 1.08
CA PRO A 26 15.44 8.91 0.11
C PRO A 26 16.36 7.88 0.77
N GLY A 27 16.37 6.66 0.22
CA GLY A 27 17.19 5.54 0.72
C GLY A 27 16.49 4.66 1.77
N ASP A 28 15.30 5.03 2.23
CA ASP A 28 14.48 4.14 3.06
C ASP A 28 13.82 3.03 2.22
N SER A 29 13.32 2.01 2.91
CA SER A 29 12.59 0.89 2.30
C SER A 29 11.21 0.72 2.92
N VAL A 30 10.25 0.20 2.14
CA VAL A 30 8.87 -0.06 2.58
C VAL A 30 8.52 -1.51 2.34
N ALA A 31 7.98 -2.18 3.35
CA ALA A 31 7.19 -3.40 3.20
C ALA A 31 5.71 -3.03 3.35
N THR A 32 4.89 -3.43 2.37
CA THR A 32 3.45 -3.16 2.38
C THR A 32 2.64 -4.36 1.91
N ASN A 33 1.37 -4.39 2.29
CA ASN A 33 0.40 -5.31 1.76
C ASN A 33 -0.05 -4.83 0.37
N THR A 34 -0.36 -5.78 -0.50
CA THR A 34 -0.93 -5.54 -1.83
C THR A 34 -2.14 -6.45 -2.00
N VAL A 35 -3.00 -6.08 -2.95
CA VAL A 35 -4.11 -6.92 -3.40
C VAL A 35 -3.84 -7.40 -4.81
N ASP A 36 -4.41 -8.54 -5.18
CA ASP A 36 -4.36 -9.02 -6.55
C ASP A 36 -5.27 -8.19 -7.48
N ALA A 37 -5.30 -8.55 -8.77
CA ALA A 37 -6.11 -7.84 -9.77
C ALA A 37 -7.64 -7.95 -9.54
N ARG A 38 -8.08 -8.83 -8.63
CA ARG A 38 -9.49 -8.98 -8.23
C ARG A 38 -9.82 -8.21 -6.95
N GLY A 39 -8.84 -7.51 -6.37
CA GLY A 39 -8.98 -6.86 -5.07
C GLY A 39 -9.02 -7.87 -3.93
N GLN A 40 -8.31 -8.99 -4.06
CA GLN A 40 -8.21 -10.00 -3.00
C GLN A 40 -6.88 -9.86 -2.27
N ASP A 41 -6.92 -9.98 -0.94
CA ASP A 41 -5.75 -9.93 -0.09
C ASP A 41 -4.95 -11.25 -0.11
N ARG A 42 -3.90 -11.33 0.72
CA ARG A 42 -3.05 -12.53 0.84
C ARG A 42 -3.79 -13.81 1.29
N SER A 43 -4.96 -13.69 1.90
CA SER A 43 -5.81 -14.80 2.33
C SER A 43 -6.89 -15.15 1.30
N GLY A 44 -7.02 -14.36 0.24
CA GLY A 44 -8.06 -14.51 -0.79
C GLY A 44 -9.36 -13.75 -0.46
N GLU A 45 -9.38 -13.00 0.64
CA GLU A 45 -10.54 -12.20 1.05
C GLU A 45 -10.60 -10.90 0.25
N LYS A 46 -11.81 -10.50 -0.12
CA LYS A 46 -12.01 -9.28 -0.91
C LYS A 46 -11.92 -8.06 0.00
N VAL A 47 -11.19 -7.05 -0.45
CA VAL A 47 -10.97 -5.76 0.22
C VAL A 47 -11.60 -4.61 -0.57
#